data_AF-S7HXU5-F1
#
_entry.id   AF-S7HXU5-F1
#
_cell.length_a   1.000
_cell.length_b   1.000
_cell.length_c   1.000
_cell.angle_alpha   90.00
_cell.angle_beta   90.00
_cell.angle_gamma   90.00
#
_symmetry.space_group_name_H-M   'P 1'
#
loop_
_entity.id
_entity.type
_entity.pdbx_description
1 polymer ?
#
loop_
_entity_poly.entity_id
_entity_poly.type
_entity_poly.pdbx_seq_one_letter_code
_entity_poly.pdbx_strand_id
1 'polypeptide(L)'
;MITIKKYGKAFTSKDVENLTKHFNALFNNNIDIGISFHEKDDKPYHAMTHIYNDDNRFKRDFINSEYSSESIIDAIQISIESHLKYSSCKHSDLKPHITKEGVLVTNGVMECSECGMLTLPSVEDRNSERRTILLSAFGRAKERYYTTSFNWSGISIQGGDNGVVISASKGKSYATSFFEAFPTIHNVKTFIRGEGSTLVEAEQDAYEKLNKKMKCKEHDWVRNDGRVERKDGYATCTKCALSGHALEPTTQCTICKSPAKLTNLDKFYCDAHYNELSFDELYENDVKFNTERYEDPDSIISIETEDELKSENFESYLSNKFYVLLRDQSLQSGTMLSKEESFYLTRTFIQIVKKHIYEIKGYANFKEIPDISSREFKNNMKFLEKNMVEYFNKKSKNDEAAFATLFLGWVKFAGIKN
;
A
#
# COMPACT_ATOMS: atom_id res chain seq x y z
N MET A 1 -7.52 21.83 19.97
CA MET A 1 -6.09 21.75 20.31
C MET A 1 -5.34 21.20 19.11
N ILE A 2 -4.31 21.90 18.66
CA ILE A 2 -3.38 21.38 17.66
C ILE A 2 -2.36 20.50 18.37
N THR A 3 -2.15 19.28 17.88
CA THR A 3 -1.09 18.37 18.36
C THR A 3 -0.08 18.16 17.25
N ILE A 4 1.20 18.48 17.46
CA ILE A 4 2.24 18.23 16.45
C ILE A 4 3.01 16.94 16.78
N LYS A 5 3.09 16.01 15.82
CA LYS A 5 3.91 14.78 15.92
C LYS A 5 5.12 14.88 15.01
N LYS A 6 6.28 14.49 15.55
CA LYS A 6 7.57 14.54 14.86
C LYS A 6 7.83 13.23 14.12
N TYR A 7 8.22 13.35 12.84
CA TYR A 7 8.79 12.27 12.04
C TYR A 7 10.14 12.73 11.46
N GLY A 8 11.23 11.99 11.74
CA GLY A 8 12.59 12.31 11.28
C GLY A 8 13.49 12.99 12.33
N LYS A 9 14.76 13.29 12.00
CA LYS A 9 15.78 13.76 12.97
C LYS A 9 15.87 15.28 13.16
N ALA A 10 15.23 16.09 12.31
CA ALA A 10 15.49 17.52 12.19
C ALA A 10 15.03 18.42 13.37
N PHE A 11 14.19 17.93 14.29
CA PHE A 11 13.64 18.74 15.38
C PHE A 11 13.89 18.14 16.76
N THR A 12 14.09 18.97 17.78
CA THR A 12 14.06 18.52 19.18
C THR A 12 12.62 18.44 19.69
N SER A 13 12.38 17.72 20.80
CA SER A 13 11.06 17.71 21.46
C SER A 13 10.61 19.12 21.87
N LYS A 14 11.56 20.01 22.16
CA LYS A 14 11.30 21.41 22.52
C LYS A 14 10.81 22.23 21.33
N ASP A 15 11.31 21.97 20.12
CA ASP A 15 10.85 22.65 18.92
C ASP A 15 9.40 22.27 18.59
N VAL A 16 9.06 20.99 18.76
CA VAL A 16 7.68 20.48 18.61
C VAL A 16 6.75 21.16 19.61
N GLU A 17 7.16 21.29 20.87
CA GLU A 17 6.38 21.97 21.91
C GLU A 17 6.16 23.46 21.57
N ASN A 18 7.22 24.16 21.13
CA ASN A 18 7.14 25.56 20.72
C ASN A 18 6.20 25.77 19.54
N LEU A 19 6.31 24.94 18.50
CA LEU A 19 5.41 24.98 17.34
C LEU A 19 3.96 24.68 17.75
N THR A 20 3.77 23.66 18.60
CA THR A 20 2.45 23.29 19.12
C THR A 20 1.81 24.46 19.87
N LYS A 21 2.57 25.13 20.74
CA LYS A 21 2.11 26.30 21.48
C LYS A 21 1.79 27.47 20.55
N HIS A 22 2.65 27.73 19.58
CA HIS A 22 2.45 28.80 18.58
C HIS A 22 1.14 28.60 17.81
N PHE A 23 0.91 27.41 17.26
CA PHE A 23 -0.29 27.15 16.47
C PHE A 23 -1.57 27.00 17.30
N ASN A 24 -1.49 26.52 18.54
CA ASN A 24 -2.63 26.58 19.47
C ASN A 24 -3.05 28.02 19.82
N ALA A 25 -2.15 29.00 19.73
CA ALA A 25 -2.49 30.40 19.92
C ALA A 25 -3.16 31.01 18.68
N LEU A 26 -2.82 30.52 17.49
CA LEU A 26 -3.36 31.01 16.21
C LEU A 26 -4.68 30.35 15.83
N PHE A 27 -4.87 29.08 16.18
CA PHE A 27 -6.01 28.28 15.75
C PHE A 27 -6.73 27.65 16.94
N ASN A 28 -8.05 27.77 16.97
CA ASN A 28 -8.90 27.22 18.05
C ASN A 28 -9.55 25.87 17.68
N ASN A 29 -8.89 25.08 16.83
CA ASN A 29 -9.43 23.83 16.27
C ASN A 29 -8.75 22.61 16.89
N ASN A 30 -9.44 21.47 16.93
CA ASN A 30 -8.84 20.19 17.34
C ASN A 30 -8.30 19.47 16.11
N ILE A 31 -6.99 19.55 15.88
CA ILE A 31 -6.33 19.06 14.67
C ILE A 31 -5.04 18.34 15.09
N ASP A 32 -4.96 17.04 14.84
CA ASP A 32 -3.70 16.32 15.01
C ASP A 32 -2.87 16.46 13.71
N ILE A 33 -1.64 16.93 13.84
CA ILE A 33 -0.76 17.25 12.72
C ILE A 33 0.53 16.42 12.84
N GLY A 34 0.72 15.42 11.99
CA GLY A 34 2.02 14.79 11.78
C GLY A 34 2.85 15.64 10.84
N ILE A 35 4.09 15.99 11.20
CA ILE A 35 4.98 16.70 10.30
C ILE A 35 6.24 15.86 10.09
N SER A 36 6.51 15.53 8.84
CA SER A 36 7.79 14.98 8.42
C SER A 36 8.57 16.05 7.66
N PHE A 37 9.84 16.18 8.00
CA PHE A 37 10.75 17.13 7.38
C PHE A 37 11.87 16.42 6.66
N HIS A 38 12.10 16.82 5.42
CA HIS A 38 13.25 16.40 4.64
C HIS A 38 14.16 17.61 4.43
N GLU A 39 15.35 17.59 5.05
CA GLU A 39 16.43 18.49 4.67
C GLU A 39 16.95 18.08 3.30
N LYS A 40 17.00 19.04 2.38
CA LYS A 40 17.58 18.83 1.05
C LYS A 40 18.44 20.02 0.66
N ASP A 41 19.72 19.75 0.38
CA ASP A 41 20.63 20.58 -0.41
C ASP A 41 20.47 22.10 -0.20
N ASP A 42 20.80 22.60 1.00
CA ASP A 42 20.90 24.02 1.35
C ASP A 42 19.69 24.92 0.99
N LYS A 43 18.49 24.35 0.84
CA LYS A 43 17.25 25.06 0.44
C LYS A 43 16.01 24.59 1.22
N PRO A 44 14.92 25.39 1.26
CA PRO A 44 14.07 25.50 2.45
C PRO A 44 13.22 24.26 2.77
N TYR A 45 12.89 24.14 4.05
CA TYR A 45 12.17 23.02 4.68
C TYR A 45 10.96 22.53 3.88
N HIS A 46 10.94 21.23 3.57
CA HIS A 46 9.74 20.54 3.09
C HIS A 46 8.97 20.00 4.29
N ALA A 47 7.82 20.60 4.61
CA ALA A 47 6.90 20.05 5.60
C ALA A 47 5.88 19.18 4.86
N MET A 48 5.98 17.86 4.99
CA MET A 48 4.84 17.00 4.65
C MET A 48 3.96 16.91 5.90
N THR A 49 2.83 17.60 5.83
CA THR A 49 1.87 17.75 6.94
C THR A 49 0.75 16.71 6.80
N HIS A 50 0.75 15.67 7.61
CA HIS A 50 -0.38 14.76 7.78
C HIS A 50 -1.37 15.38 8.76
N ILE A 51 -2.61 15.57 8.36
CA ILE A 51 -3.65 16.05 9.27
C ILE A 51 -4.60 14.89 9.58
N TYR A 52 -4.68 14.52 10.86
CA TYR A 52 -5.57 13.51 11.38
C TYR A 52 -6.74 14.22 12.08
N ASN A 53 -7.97 14.02 11.59
CA ASN A 53 -9.17 14.39 12.33
C ASN A 53 -9.68 13.17 13.12
N ASP A 54 -10.21 13.40 14.32
CA ASP A 54 -10.78 12.36 15.21
C ASP A 54 -12.04 11.67 14.63
N ASP A 55 -12.61 12.19 13.53
CA ASP A 55 -13.95 11.84 13.05
C ASP A 55 -14.09 10.48 12.37
N ASN A 56 -13.05 9.63 12.32
CA ASN A 56 -13.10 8.25 11.81
C ASN A 56 -13.69 8.07 10.38
N ARG A 57 -14.00 9.16 9.67
CA ARG A 57 -14.41 9.13 8.27
C ARG A 57 -13.13 9.07 7.46
N PHE A 58 -12.84 7.86 6.99
CA PHE A 58 -11.96 7.64 5.86
C PHE A 58 -12.22 8.68 4.77
N LYS A 59 -11.31 9.64 4.64
CA LYS A 59 -10.72 9.98 3.35
C LYS A 59 -9.23 10.05 3.59
N ARG A 60 -8.49 9.43 2.66
CA ARG A 60 -7.10 9.74 2.41
C ARG A 60 -7.03 11.21 1.99
N ASP A 61 -7.25 12.13 2.92
CA ASP A 61 -6.82 13.51 2.75
C ASP A 61 -5.33 13.49 3.10
N PHE A 62 -4.55 12.79 2.25
CA PHE A 62 -3.16 13.15 2.04
C PHE A 62 -3.23 14.55 1.44
N ILE A 63 -3.39 15.55 2.29
CA ILE A 63 -3.00 16.90 1.95
C ILE A 63 -1.47 16.85 1.98
N ASN A 64 -0.88 16.22 0.95
CA ASN A 64 0.53 16.38 0.62
C ASN A 64 0.67 17.79 0.07
N SER A 65 0.51 18.76 0.96
CA SER A 65 0.77 20.12 0.63
C SER A 65 2.22 20.39 0.92
N GLU A 66 3.06 20.02 -0.03
CA GLU A 66 4.46 20.40 -0.01
C GLU A 66 4.53 21.88 -0.42
N TYR A 67 4.35 22.75 0.57
CA TYR A 67 4.60 24.17 0.40
C TYR A 67 6.10 24.41 0.51
N SER A 68 6.71 24.87 -0.57
CA SER A 68 8.03 25.49 -0.48
C SER A 68 7.84 26.89 0.12
N SER A 69 7.99 27.00 1.44
CA SER A 69 8.13 28.30 2.11
C SER A 69 9.53 28.40 2.69
N GLU A 70 10.08 29.61 2.72
CA GLU A 70 11.38 29.86 3.36
C GLU A 70 11.34 29.60 4.88
N SER A 71 10.14 29.51 5.45
CA SER A 71 9.85 29.33 6.87
C SER A 71 9.00 28.10 7.13
N ILE A 72 9.41 27.26 8.07
CA ILE A 72 8.63 26.14 8.61
C ILE A 72 7.25 26.57 9.13
N ILE A 73 7.16 27.75 9.74
CA ILE A 73 5.90 28.26 10.30
C ILE A 73 4.90 28.48 9.17
N ASP A 74 5.33 29.08 8.07
CA ASP A 74 4.46 29.37 6.93
C ASP A 74 3.95 28.06 6.31
N ALA A 75 4.81 27.06 6.16
CA ALA A 75 4.41 25.76 5.61
C ALA A 75 3.30 25.11 6.47
N ILE A 76 3.50 25.09 7.79
CA ILE A 76 2.52 24.51 8.72
C ILE A 76 1.22 25.32 8.71
N GLN A 77 1.31 26.65 8.69
CA GLN A 77 0.17 27.54 8.65
C GLN A 77 -0.68 27.30 7.40
N ILE A 78 -0.06 27.28 6.22
CA ILE A 78 -0.79 27.06 4.96
C ILE A 78 -1.45 25.67 4.95
N SER A 79 -0.80 24.64 5.49
CA SER A 79 -1.39 23.31 5.63
C SER A 79 -2.64 23.32 6.53
N ILE A 80 -2.59 24.00 7.68
CA ILE A 80 -3.73 24.13 8.60
C ILE A 80 -4.87 24.89 7.93
N GLU A 81 -4.57 26.03 7.31
CA GLU A 81 -5.57 26.87 6.63
C GLU A 81 -6.25 26.12 5.48
N SER A 82 -5.47 25.37 4.69
CA SER A 82 -6.00 24.54 3.60
C SER A 82 -6.91 23.44 4.13
N HIS A 83 -6.52 22.76 5.21
CA HIS A 83 -7.38 21.77 5.86
C HIS A 83 -8.67 22.34 6.42
N LEU A 84 -8.60 23.50 7.08
CA LEU A 84 -9.79 24.19 7.58
C LEU A 84 -10.72 24.59 6.43
N LYS A 85 -10.15 25.08 5.33
CA LYS A 85 -10.89 25.39 4.11
C LYS A 85 -11.53 24.15 3.49
N TYR A 86 -10.84 23.01 3.47
CA TYR A 86 -11.40 21.75 2.96
C TYR A 86 -12.51 21.23 3.88
N SER A 87 -12.25 21.14 5.19
CA SER A 87 -13.20 20.63 6.18
C SER A 87 -14.50 21.43 6.27
N SER A 88 -14.46 22.72 5.91
CA SER A 88 -15.65 23.59 5.87
C SER A 88 -16.33 23.67 4.50
N CYS A 89 -15.70 23.14 3.45
CA CYS A 89 -16.26 23.14 2.09
C CYS A 89 -17.27 22.00 1.91
N LYS A 90 -18.36 22.25 1.19
CA LYS A 90 -19.36 21.22 0.86
C LYS A 90 -18.91 20.30 -0.27
N HIS A 91 -17.89 20.70 -1.02
CA HIS A 91 -17.36 20.01 -2.19
C HIS A 91 -18.43 19.66 -3.24
N SER A 92 -19.46 20.49 -3.35
CA SER A 92 -20.61 20.25 -4.25
C SER A 92 -20.32 20.59 -5.71
N ASP A 93 -19.30 21.42 -5.97
CA ASP A 93 -18.91 21.81 -7.32
C ASP A 93 -17.48 21.33 -7.63
N LEU A 94 -17.40 20.38 -8.56
CA LEU A 94 -16.17 19.73 -9.00
C LEU A 94 -15.97 20.02 -10.50
N LYS A 95 -14.80 20.53 -10.84
CA LYS A 95 -14.37 20.77 -12.23
C LYS A 95 -13.23 19.83 -12.60
N PRO A 96 -13.01 19.52 -13.89
CA PRO A 96 -11.82 18.77 -14.29
C PRO A 96 -10.55 19.49 -13.86
N HIS A 97 -9.59 18.76 -13.29
CA HIS A 97 -8.33 19.38 -12.86
C HIS A 97 -7.43 19.68 -14.07
N ILE A 98 -6.88 20.88 -14.09
CA ILE A 98 -5.92 21.33 -15.10
C ILE A 98 -4.63 21.70 -14.37
N THR A 99 -3.51 21.12 -14.79
CA THR A 99 -2.21 21.41 -14.18
C THR A 99 -1.83 22.88 -14.38
N LYS A 100 -0.82 23.38 -13.64
CA LYS A 100 -0.31 24.76 -13.80
C LYS A 100 0.17 25.06 -15.23
N GLU A 101 0.56 24.03 -15.97
CA GLU A 101 1.01 24.09 -17.36
C GLU A 101 -0.16 24.05 -18.37
N GLY A 102 -1.41 23.99 -17.90
CA GLY A 102 -2.60 23.98 -18.76
C GLY A 102 -3.00 22.60 -19.27
N VAL A 103 -2.47 21.51 -18.70
CA VAL A 103 -2.78 20.15 -19.14
C VAL A 103 -3.99 19.60 -18.39
N LEU A 104 -5.00 19.14 -19.12
CA LEU A 104 -6.15 18.44 -18.53
C LEU A 104 -5.71 17.08 -17.97
N VAL A 105 -5.94 16.87 -16.68
CA VAL A 105 -5.66 15.58 -16.04
C VAL A 105 -6.80 14.61 -16.31
N THR A 106 -6.49 13.54 -17.05
CA THR A 106 -7.50 12.60 -17.59
C THR A 106 -7.80 11.40 -16.68
N ASN A 107 -7.08 11.23 -15.57
CA ASN A 107 -7.25 10.07 -14.66
C ASN A 107 -8.45 10.21 -13.69
N GLY A 108 -9.45 11.01 -14.05
CA GLY A 108 -10.63 11.24 -13.22
C GLY A 108 -10.39 12.03 -11.93
N VAL A 109 -9.23 12.67 -11.78
CA VAL A 109 -8.98 13.69 -10.74
C VAL A 109 -9.78 14.94 -11.08
N MET A 110 -10.63 15.34 -10.15
CA MET A 110 -11.43 16.57 -10.21
C MET A 110 -10.91 17.54 -9.15
N GLU A 111 -11.04 18.83 -9.40
CA GLU A 111 -10.72 19.89 -8.46
C GLU A 111 -12.02 20.52 -7.95
N CYS A 112 -12.13 20.73 -6.65
CA CYS A 112 -13.24 21.50 -6.10
C CYS A 112 -13.09 22.98 -6.47
N SER A 113 -14.08 23.55 -7.15
CA SER A 113 -14.07 24.94 -7.60
C SER A 113 -13.96 25.95 -6.44
N GLU A 114 -14.45 25.59 -5.25
CA GLU A 114 -14.50 26.47 -4.08
C GLU A 114 -13.20 26.42 -3.28
N CYS A 115 -12.72 25.20 -2.97
CA CYS A 115 -11.60 25.04 -2.06
C CYS A 115 -10.28 24.70 -2.74
N GLY A 116 -10.30 24.19 -3.97
CA GLY A 116 -9.13 23.73 -4.71
C GLY A 116 -8.70 22.30 -4.37
N MET A 117 -9.45 21.61 -3.50
CA MET A 117 -9.17 20.22 -3.13
C MET A 117 -9.28 19.31 -4.35
N LEU A 118 -8.25 18.49 -4.57
CA LEU A 118 -8.26 17.47 -5.60
C LEU A 118 -8.94 16.20 -5.08
N THR A 119 -9.79 15.59 -5.89
CA THR A 119 -10.27 14.24 -5.62
C THR A 119 -9.13 13.26 -5.90
N LEU A 120 -9.16 12.11 -5.23
CA LEU A 120 -8.38 10.98 -5.71
C LEU A 120 -8.80 10.65 -7.15
N PRO A 121 -7.89 10.06 -7.95
CA PRO A 121 -8.26 9.45 -9.22
C PRO A 121 -9.46 8.53 -9.01
N SER A 122 -10.62 8.93 -9.52
CA SER A 122 -11.90 8.23 -9.26
C SER A 122 -12.01 6.94 -10.06
N VAL A 123 -11.27 6.87 -11.17
CA VAL A 123 -11.15 5.72 -12.05
C VAL A 123 -9.71 5.76 -12.54
N GLU A 124 -8.95 4.68 -12.38
CA GLU A 124 -7.84 4.49 -13.31
C GLU A 124 -8.51 4.45 -14.68
N ASP A 125 -8.46 5.55 -15.43
CA ASP A 125 -8.94 5.58 -16.81
C ASP A 125 -7.98 4.70 -17.63
N ARG A 126 -8.13 3.40 -17.44
CA ARG A 126 -7.37 2.37 -18.10
C ARG A 126 -7.80 2.27 -19.55
N ASN A 127 -8.82 3.00 -20.01
CA ASN A 127 -9.34 2.83 -21.37
C ASN A 127 -9.03 4.02 -22.28
N SER A 128 -8.42 5.10 -21.77
CA SER A 128 -7.93 6.18 -22.64
C SER A 128 -6.68 5.77 -23.42
N GLU A 129 -6.65 6.18 -24.68
CA GLU A 129 -5.48 6.04 -25.55
C GLU A 129 -4.27 6.83 -25.03
N ARG A 130 -4.52 7.91 -24.28
CA ARG A 130 -3.50 8.71 -23.60
C ARG A 130 -3.87 8.92 -22.16
N ARG A 131 -3.00 8.47 -21.26
CA ARG A 131 -3.22 8.51 -19.82
C ARG A 131 -2.30 9.52 -19.17
N THR A 132 -2.85 10.26 -18.23
CA THR A 132 -2.05 11.14 -17.38
C THR A 132 -1.75 10.43 -16.06
N ILE A 133 -0.47 10.18 -15.78
CA ILE A 133 -0.01 9.57 -14.53
C ILE A 133 0.62 10.63 -13.63
N LEU A 134 0.38 10.49 -12.32
CA LEU A 134 1.16 11.20 -11.31
C LEU A 134 2.53 10.54 -11.22
N LEU A 135 3.60 11.31 -11.33
CA LEU A 135 4.95 10.78 -11.25
C LEU A 135 5.29 10.35 -9.82
N SER A 136 5.85 9.16 -9.68
CA SER A 136 6.36 8.65 -8.42
C SER A 136 7.57 9.49 -8.01
N ALA A 137 7.39 10.28 -6.96
CA ALA A 137 8.41 11.10 -6.38
C ALA A 137 9.08 10.36 -5.22
N PHE A 138 10.33 9.92 -5.39
CA PHE A 138 11.21 9.74 -4.23
C PHE A 138 11.50 11.13 -3.66
N GLY A 139 10.66 11.58 -2.71
CA GLY A 139 10.84 12.82 -1.96
C GLY A 139 10.85 14.10 -2.81
N ARG A 140 9.94 14.25 -3.79
CA ARG A 140 9.81 15.49 -4.58
C ARG A 140 8.46 16.17 -4.43
N ALA A 141 8.58 17.44 -4.04
CA ALA A 141 7.60 18.44 -3.67
C ALA A 141 6.55 18.92 -4.67
N LYS A 142 6.42 18.28 -5.81
CA LYS A 142 5.56 18.79 -6.88
C LYS A 142 4.80 17.64 -7.51
N GLU A 143 3.48 17.74 -7.50
CA GLU A 143 2.60 16.96 -8.37
C GLU A 143 3.02 17.22 -9.82
N ARG A 144 3.88 16.34 -10.34
CA ARG A 144 4.28 16.34 -11.73
C ARG A 144 3.47 15.26 -12.42
N TYR A 145 2.76 15.67 -13.45
CA TYR A 145 2.00 14.77 -14.29
C TYR A 145 2.77 14.48 -15.57
N TYR A 146 2.59 13.26 -16.07
CA TYR A 146 3.09 12.85 -17.38
C TYR A 146 1.94 12.25 -18.18
N THR A 147 1.71 12.78 -19.38
CA THR A 147 0.74 12.23 -20.33
C THR A 147 1.45 11.28 -21.27
N THR A 148 0.99 10.03 -21.32
CA THR A 148 1.60 8.98 -22.14
C THR A 148 1.53 9.30 -23.62
N SER A 149 2.61 9.00 -24.33
CA SER A 149 2.68 9.07 -25.79
C SER A 149 2.07 7.84 -26.45
N PHE A 150 2.10 6.70 -25.75
CA PHE A 150 1.58 5.42 -26.21
C PHE A 150 0.27 5.02 -25.53
N ASN A 151 -0.43 4.09 -26.18
CA ASN A 151 -1.65 3.48 -25.66
C ASN A 151 -1.32 2.36 -24.67
N TRP A 152 -1.59 2.60 -23.39
CA TRP A 152 -1.43 1.67 -22.28
C TRP A 152 -2.78 1.14 -21.75
N SER A 153 -3.77 1.05 -22.63
CA SER A 153 -5.12 0.67 -22.24
C SER A 153 -5.14 -0.70 -21.55
N GLY A 154 -5.81 -0.79 -20.39
CA GLY A 154 -5.93 -1.99 -19.55
C GLY A 154 -4.72 -2.28 -18.67
N ILE A 155 -3.62 -1.53 -18.79
CA ILE A 155 -2.34 -1.83 -18.12
C ILE A 155 -2.08 -0.83 -16.99
N SER A 156 -1.83 -1.30 -15.77
CA SER A 156 -1.37 -0.42 -14.69
C SER A 156 0.04 0.11 -15.00
N ILE A 157 0.26 1.42 -14.83
CA ILE A 157 1.49 2.12 -15.19
C ILE A 157 1.90 3.12 -14.10
N GLN A 158 3.20 3.31 -13.92
CA GLN A 158 3.81 4.33 -13.08
C GLN A 158 5.13 4.82 -13.68
N GLY A 159 5.67 5.94 -13.23
CA GLY A 159 6.95 6.43 -13.73
C GLY A 159 7.49 7.59 -12.91
N GLY A 160 8.78 7.86 -13.03
CA GLY A 160 9.45 8.94 -12.32
C GLY A 160 10.70 9.42 -13.05
N ASP A 161 11.11 10.65 -12.73
CA ASP A 161 12.28 11.30 -13.34
C ASP A 161 13.61 10.96 -12.64
N ASN A 162 13.59 10.28 -11.48
CA ASN A 162 14.80 9.84 -10.77
C ASN A 162 14.58 8.49 -10.08
N GLY A 163 14.54 7.44 -10.89
CA GLY A 163 14.74 6.09 -10.40
C GLY A 163 16.22 5.83 -10.16
N VAL A 164 16.53 5.01 -9.15
CA VAL A 164 17.87 4.48 -8.92
C VAL A 164 17.89 3.03 -9.38
N VAL A 165 18.79 2.69 -10.30
CA VAL A 165 19.05 1.30 -10.67
C VAL A 165 20.19 0.80 -9.81
N ILE A 166 19.88 -0.15 -8.92
CA ILE A 166 20.86 -0.78 -8.04
C ILE A 166 21.43 -1.99 -8.77
N SER A 167 22.73 -1.93 -9.08
CA SER A 167 23.44 -3.06 -9.67
C SER A 167 23.78 -4.08 -8.58
N ALA A 168 23.26 -5.30 -8.71
CA ALA A 168 23.52 -6.40 -7.78
C ALA A 168 24.94 -6.99 -7.89
N SER A 169 25.76 -6.58 -8.86
CA SER A 169 27.12 -7.12 -9.06
C SER A 169 28.02 -6.13 -9.79
N LYS A 170 29.05 -5.61 -9.10
CA LYS A 170 30.23 -4.83 -9.60
C LYS A 170 30.00 -3.66 -10.59
N GLY A 171 28.78 -3.41 -11.07
CA GLY A 171 28.40 -2.23 -11.85
C GLY A 171 28.09 -1.05 -10.93
N LYS A 172 28.33 0.17 -11.42
CA LYS A 172 27.93 1.39 -10.72
C LYS A 172 26.41 1.52 -10.78
N SER A 173 25.78 1.71 -9.64
CA SER A 173 24.40 2.19 -9.57
C SER A 173 24.29 3.54 -10.30
N TYR A 174 23.19 3.78 -10.98
CA TYR A 174 22.99 5.02 -11.73
C TYR A 174 21.56 5.53 -11.59
N ALA A 175 21.40 6.84 -11.76
CA ALA A 175 20.12 7.51 -11.78
C ALA A 175 19.58 7.57 -13.21
N THR A 176 18.28 7.32 -13.39
CA THR A 176 17.60 7.32 -14.68
C THR A 176 16.15 7.74 -14.51
N SER A 177 15.53 8.30 -15.56
CA SER A 177 14.06 8.28 -15.64
C SER A 177 13.60 6.84 -15.84
N PHE A 178 12.43 6.51 -15.32
CA PHE A 178 11.84 5.18 -15.45
C PHE A 178 10.36 5.25 -15.77
N PHE A 179 9.91 4.24 -16.50
CA PHE A 179 8.49 4.01 -16.79
C PHE A 179 8.20 2.52 -16.57
N GLU A 180 7.24 2.21 -15.72
CA GLU A 180 6.91 0.87 -15.30
C GLU A 180 5.49 0.52 -15.67
N ALA A 181 5.31 -0.71 -16.16
CA ALA A 181 4.04 -1.26 -16.57
C ALA A 181 3.86 -2.67 -16.00
N PHE A 182 2.62 -3.01 -15.63
CA PHE A 182 2.26 -4.29 -15.02
C PHE A 182 1.22 -5.05 -15.87
N PRO A 183 1.58 -5.48 -17.10
CA PRO A 183 0.64 -6.15 -17.98
C PRO A 183 0.45 -7.63 -17.62
N THR A 184 -0.65 -8.20 -18.11
CA THR A 184 -0.82 -9.65 -18.24
C THR A 184 -0.69 -10.02 -19.72
N ILE A 185 0.33 -10.81 -20.07
CA ILE A 185 0.64 -11.18 -21.46
C ILE A 185 0.51 -12.70 -21.57
N HIS A 186 -0.41 -13.19 -22.40
CA HIS A 186 -0.68 -14.63 -22.58
C HIS A 186 -0.84 -15.37 -21.24
N ASN A 187 -1.67 -14.82 -20.33
CA ASN A 187 -1.91 -15.30 -18.95
C ASN A 187 -0.72 -15.23 -17.98
N VAL A 188 0.39 -14.61 -18.38
CA VAL A 188 1.55 -14.37 -17.51
C VAL A 188 1.52 -12.92 -17.02
N LYS A 189 1.33 -12.74 -15.71
CA LYS A 189 1.55 -11.44 -15.06
C LYS A 189 3.04 -11.13 -15.06
N THR A 190 3.41 -9.96 -15.54
CA THR A 190 4.81 -9.56 -15.68
C THR A 190 5.01 -8.12 -15.25
N PHE A 191 6.28 -7.74 -15.13
CA PHE A 191 6.74 -6.40 -14.83
C PHE A 191 7.62 -5.94 -15.98
N ILE A 192 7.30 -4.78 -16.54
CA ILE A 192 8.11 -4.15 -17.59
C ILE A 192 8.58 -2.82 -17.05
N ARG A 193 9.90 -2.61 -17.07
CA ARG A 193 10.52 -1.33 -16.77
C ARG A 193 11.28 -0.84 -18.00
N GLY A 194 10.95 0.36 -18.42
CA GLY A 194 11.71 1.14 -19.39
C GLY A 194 12.56 2.20 -18.68
N GLU A 195 13.72 2.51 -19.25
CA GLU A 195 14.71 3.42 -18.68
C GLU A 195 15.20 4.38 -19.76
N GLY A 196 15.47 5.63 -19.37
CA GLY A 196 15.91 6.66 -20.31
C GLY A 196 16.39 7.93 -19.61
N SER A 197 17.04 8.82 -20.37
CA SER A 197 17.44 10.14 -19.84
C SER A 197 16.22 11.03 -19.56
N THR A 198 15.11 10.76 -20.27
CA THR A 198 13.81 11.41 -20.07
C THR A 198 12.70 10.39 -19.87
N LEU A 199 11.55 10.83 -19.34
CA LEU A 199 10.37 9.99 -19.23
C LEU A 199 9.82 9.52 -20.58
N VAL A 200 9.96 10.33 -21.63
CA VAL A 200 9.53 9.95 -22.99
C VAL A 200 10.36 8.78 -23.51
N GLU A 201 11.68 8.84 -23.31
CA GLU A 201 12.58 7.72 -23.66
C GLU A 201 12.29 6.47 -22.82
N ALA A 202 12.06 6.64 -21.52
CA ALA A 202 11.71 5.53 -20.64
C ALA A 202 10.37 4.88 -21.04
N GLU A 203 9.35 5.67 -21.40
CA GLU A 203 8.08 5.16 -21.90
C GLU A 203 8.26 4.40 -23.23
N GLN A 204 9.01 4.97 -24.17
CA GLN A 204 9.33 4.34 -25.45
C GLN A 204 9.97 2.96 -25.23
N ASP A 205 11.01 2.88 -24.41
CA ASP A 205 11.70 1.63 -24.09
C ASP A 205 10.76 0.60 -23.43
N ALA A 206 9.92 1.04 -22.48
CA ALA A 206 8.90 0.18 -21.89
C ALA A 206 7.90 -0.34 -22.94
N TYR A 207 7.45 0.52 -23.85
CA TYR A 207 6.47 0.18 -24.87
C TYR A 207 7.04 -0.78 -25.93
N GLU A 208 8.30 -0.61 -26.32
CA GLU A 208 9.01 -1.55 -27.18
C GLU A 208 9.15 -2.93 -26.54
N LYS A 209 9.51 -2.98 -25.25
CA LYS A 209 9.57 -4.22 -24.46
C LYS A 209 8.21 -4.91 -24.40
N LEU A 210 7.13 -4.16 -24.19
CA LEU A 210 5.74 -4.67 -24.22
C LEU A 210 5.44 -5.30 -25.59
N ASN A 211 5.65 -4.54 -26.67
CA ASN A 211 5.36 -4.99 -28.03
C ASN A 211 6.18 -6.24 -28.41
N LYS A 212 7.45 -6.30 -28.03
CA LYS A 212 8.29 -7.49 -28.24
C LYS A 212 7.70 -8.73 -27.54
N LYS A 213 7.23 -8.59 -26.31
CA LYS A 213 6.62 -9.68 -25.52
C LYS A 213 5.27 -10.13 -26.09
N MET A 214 4.41 -9.17 -26.46
CA MET A 214 3.09 -9.44 -27.06
C MET A 214 3.19 -10.18 -28.41
N LYS A 215 4.21 -9.90 -29.23
CA LYS A 215 4.41 -10.56 -30.52
C LYS A 215 4.88 -12.02 -30.42
N CYS A 216 5.35 -12.47 -29.26
CA CYS A 216 5.85 -13.82 -29.06
C CYS A 216 4.69 -14.80 -28.86
N LYS A 217 4.30 -15.49 -29.94
CA LYS A 217 3.17 -16.44 -29.93
C LYS A 217 3.45 -17.72 -29.13
N GLU A 218 4.69 -18.21 -29.20
CA GLU A 218 5.12 -19.43 -28.53
C GLU A 218 6.36 -19.16 -27.68
N HIS A 219 6.14 -19.10 -26.37
CA HIS A 219 7.19 -18.83 -25.40
C HIS A 219 8.03 -20.07 -25.14
N ASP A 220 9.35 -19.87 -25.13
CA ASP A 220 10.34 -20.91 -24.80
C ASP A 220 10.91 -20.61 -23.42
N TRP A 221 10.37 -21.27 -22.41
CA TRP A 221 10.58 -20.93 -21.00
C TRP A 221 11.83 -21.60 -20.43
N VAL A 222 12.67 -20.80 -19.79
CA VAL A 222 13.78 -21.29 -18.97
C VAL A 222 13.65 -20.79 -17.53
N ARG A 223 13.96 -21.67 -16.56
CA ARG A 223 13.95 -21.37 -15.12
C ARG A 223 15.20 -20.62 -14.66
N ASN A 224 16.26 -20.63 -15.47
CA ASN A 224 17.51 -19.97 -15.15
C ASN A 224 17.55 -18.61 -15.85
N ASP A 225 17.58 -17.54 -15.06
CA ASP A 225 17.72 -16.15 -15.53
C ASP A 225 19.20 -15.71 -15.63
N GLY A 226 20.15 -16.65 -15.54
CA GLY A 226 21.58 -16.43 -15.60
C GLY A 226 22.26 -16.31 -14.24
N ARG A 227 21.53 -16.43 -13.12
CA ARG A 227 22.10 -16.41 -11.76
C ARG A 227 21.89 -17.72 -11.02
N VAL A 228 20.64 -18.15 -10.85
CA VAL A 228 20.26 -19.35 -10.12
C VAL A 228 19.05 -19.98 -10.78
N GLU A 229 18.98 -21.32 -10.82
CA GLU A 229 17.78 -22.02 -11.27
C GLU A 229 16.62 -21.77 -10.30
N ARG A 230 15.55 -21.15 -10.80
CA ARG A 230 14.37 -20.78 -10.02
C ARG A 230 13.43 -21.99 -9.84
N LYS A 231 13.10 -22.29 -8.59
CA LYS A 231 12.22 -23.42 -8.21
C LYS A 231 10.76 -23.01 -7.97
N ASP A 232 10.51 -21.71 -7.80
CA ASP A 232 9.22 -21.08 -7.46
C ASP A 232 8.24 -20.94 -8.65
N GLY A 233 8.55 -21.55 -9.80
CA GLY A 233 7.78 -21.43 -11.03
C GLY A 233 8.07 -20.17 -11.84
N TYR A 234 8.95 -19.29 -11.35
CA TYR A 234 9.41 -18.15 -12.12
C TYR A 234 10.27 -18.63 -13.30
N ALA A 235 9.99 -18.10 -14.49
CA ALA A 235 10.70 -18.43 -15.71
C ALA A 235 10.77 -17.22 -16.63
N THR A 236 11.73 -17.24 -17.55
CA THR A 236 11.92 -16.22 -18.58
C THR A 236 11.90 -16.87 -19.96
N CYS A 237 11.20 -16.25 -20.90
CA CYS A 237 11.18 -16.69 -22.29
C CYS A 237 12.49 -16.28 -22.99
N THR A 238 13.22 -17.23 -23.56
CA THR A 238 14.50 -16.99 -24.26
C THR A 238 14.35 -16.11 -25.50
N LYS A 239 13.18 -16.12 -26.14
CA LYS A 239 12.90 -15.39 -27.39
C LYS A 239 12.55 -13.92 -27.15
N CYS A 240 11.72 -13.63 -26.15
CA CYS A 240 11.12 -12.30 -25.96
C CYS A 240 11.39 -11.67 -24.58
N ALA A 241 12.07 -12.41 -23.69
CA ALA A 241 12.33 -12.03 -22.31
C ALA A 241 11.06 -11.70 -21.51
N LEU A 242 9.89 -12.26 -21.89
CA LEU A 242 8.73 -12.28 -20.99
C LEU A 242 9.11 -13.08 -19.77
N SER A 243 8.90 -12.54 -18.57
CA SER A 243 9.22 -13.22 -17.33
C SER A 243 8.07 -13.14 -16.34
N GLY A 244 7.92 -14.18 -15.52
CA GLY A 244 6.85 -14.28 -14.54
C GLY A 244 6.72 -15.71 -14.02
N HIS A 245 5.74 -15.96 -13.15
CA HIS A 245 5.40 -17.31 -12.70
C HIS A 245 4.65 -18.07 -13.81
N ALA A 246 5.37 -18.44 -14.86
CA ALA A 246 4.83 -19.07 -16.07
C ALA A 246 4.87 -20.61 -16.02
N LEU A 247 5.65 -21.19 -15.11
CA LEU A 247 5.79 -22.63 -14.94
C LEU A 247 5.28 -23.06 -13.56
N GLU A 248 4.92 -24.33 -13.45
CA GLU A 248 4.64 -24.94 -12.16
C GLU A 248 5.89 -24.93 -11.27
N PRO A 249 5.80 -24.64 -9.96
CA PRO A 249 6.92 -24.78 -9.05
C PRO A 249 7.46 -26.21 -9.01
N THR A 250 8.79 -26.38 -8.89
CA THR A 250 9.39 -27.72 -8.68
C THR A 250 9.51 -28.07 -7.20
N THR A 251 9.33 -27.08 -6.32
CA THR A 251 9.21 -27.25 -4.89
C THR A 251 7.81 -27.74 -4.50
N GLN A 252 7.72 -28.48 -3.40
CA GLN A 252 6.49 -29.13 -2.94
C GLN A 252 6.08 -28.64 -1.56
N CYS A 253 4.77 -28.55 -1.33
CA CYS A 253 4.21 -28.21 -0.05
C CYS A 253 4.63 -29.24 0.98
N THR A 254 5.15 -28.77 2.11
CA THR A 254 5.62 -29.63 3.20
C THR A 254 4.51 -30.56 3.71
N ILE A 255 3.26 -30.07 3.71
CA ILE A 255 2.08 -30.78 4.23
C ILE A 255 1.46 -31.72 3.18
N CYS A 256 0.96 -31.19 2.05
CA CYS A 256 0.21 -31.99 1.06
C CYS A 256 1.01 -32.45 -0.17
N LYS A 257 2.29 -32.09 -0.27
CA LYS A 257 3.19 -32.44 -1.40
C LYS A 257 2.79 -31.89 -2.77
N SER A 258 1.74 -31.07 -2.87
CA SER A 258 1.40 -30.36 -4.11
C SER A 258 2.52 -29.36 -4.48
N PRO A 259 2.69 -28.99 -5.75
CA PRO A 259 3.57 -27.89 -6.14
C PRO A 259 3.32 -26.63 -5.31
N ALA A 260 4.40 -25.99 -4.86
CA ALA A 260 4.36 -24.91 -3.88
C ALA A 260 5.48 -23.92 -4.10
N LYS A 261 5.23 -22.63 -3.85
CA LYS A 261 6.23 -21.56 -4.00
C LYS A 261 6.39 -20.66 -2.78
N LEU A 262 5.42 -20.65 -1.87
CA LEU A 262 5.50 -19.81 -0.68
C LEU A 262 6.49 -20.44 0.29
N THR A 263 7.40 -19.63 0.81
CA THR A 263 8.45 -20.07 1.73
C THR A 263 8.17 -19.54 3.12
N ASN A 264 8.31 -20.41 4.12
CA ASN A 264 8.42 -20.01 5.52
C ASN A 264 9.60 -20.76 6.13
N LEU A 265 10.62 -20.03 6.56
CA LEU A 265 11.95 -20.54 6.88
C LEU A 265 12.48 -21.39 5.70
N ASP A 266 12.91 -22.62 5.98
CA ASP A 266 13.48 -23.53 4.98
C ASP A 266 12.43 -24.48 4.37
N LYS A 267 11.14 -24.19 4.55
CA LYS A 267 10.02 -25.02 4.10
C LYS A 267 9.17 -24.33 3.03
N PHE A 268 8.55 -25.13 2.17
CA PHE A 268 7.63 -24.66 1.12
C PHE A 268 6.19 -25.01 1.45
N TYR A 269 5.26 -24.14 1.09
CA TYR A 269 3.83 -24.27 1.35
C TYR A 269 3.00 -23.88 0.12
N CYS A 270 1.90 -24.59 -0.11
CA CYS A 270 0.86 -24.10 -1.00
C CYS A 270 0.09 -22.96 -0.31
N ASP A 271 -0.63 -22.14 -1.08
CA ASP A 271 -1.39 -21.00 -0.54
C ASP A 271 -2.32 -21.41 0.61
N ALA A 272 -2.95 -22.58 0.52
CA ALA A 272 -3.83 -23.07 1.58
C ALA A 272 -3.11 -23.28 2.92
N HIS A 273 -2.03 -24.05 2.91
CA HIS A 273 -1.28 -24.37 4.13
C HIS A 273 -0.42 -23.21 4.65
N TYR A 274 0.02 -22.29 3.77
CA TYR A 274 0.73 -21.09 4.21
C TYR A 274 -0.17 -20.19 5.07
N ASN A 275 -1.42 -20.00 4.64
CA ASN A 275 -2.38 -19.21 5.41
C ASN A 275 -2.85 -19.89 6.71
N GLU A 276 -2.55 -21.19 6.87
CA GLU A 276 -2.87 -21.96 8.06
C GLU A 276 -1.75 -21.96 9.11
N LEU A 277 -0.56 -21.45 8.77
CA LEU A 277 0.56 -21.29 9.70
C LEU A 277 0.13 -20.58 11.00
N SER A 278 0.79 -20.96 12.09
CA SER A 278 0.64 -20.29 13.38
C SER A 278 1.34 -18.92 13.37
N PHE A 279 0.98 -18.06 14.33
CA PHE A 279 1.66 -16.79 14.53
C PHE A 279 3.15 -17.00 14.81
N ASP A 280 3.50 -17.95 15.68
CA ASP A 280 4.89 -18.25 16.03
C ASP A 280 5.71 -18.65 14.81
N GLU A 281 5.16 -19.51 13.93
CA GLU A 281 5.82 -19.91 12.69
C GLU A 281 6.07 -18.74 11.72
N LEU A 282 5.15 -17.77 11.64
CA LEU A 282 5.30 -16.58 10.80
C LEU A 282 6.31 -15.59 11.42
N TYR A 283 6.20 -15.37 12.72
CA TYR A 283 7.06 -14.45 13.48
C TYR A 283 8.52 -14.92 13.49
N GLU A 284 8.78 -16.21 13.72
CA GLU A 284 10.13 -16.77 13.68
C GLU A 284 10.82 -16.55 12.33
N ASN A 285 10.07 -16.65 11.24
CA ASN A 285 10.58 -16.41 9.89
C ASN A 285 11.00 -14.96 9.69
N ASP A 286 10.13 -14.03 10.04
CA ASP A 286 10.42 -12.60 9.88
C ASP A 286 11.56 -12.15 10.78
N VAL A 287 11.65 -12.66 12.02
CA VAL A 287 12.79 -12.43 12.90
C VAL A 287 14.09 -12.94 12.26
N LYS A 288 14.10 -14.16 11.71
CA LYS A 288 15.29 -14.72 11.04
C LYS A 288 15.71 -13.85 9.84
N PHE A 289 14.76 -13.52 8.95
CA PHE A 289 15.03 -12.70 7.76
C PHE A 289 15.53 -11.30 8.11
N ASN A 290 14.94 -10.67 9.12
CA ASN A 290 15.34 -9.34 9.55
C ASN A 290 16.71 -9.39 10.23
N THR A 291 16.96 -10.34 11.14
CA THR A 291 18.27 -10.49 11.82
C THR A 291 19.41 -10.75 10.82
N GLU A 292 19.20 -11.58 9.81
CA GLU A 292 20.19 -11.86 8.75
C GLU A 292 20.45 -10.64 7.84
N ARG A 293 19.48 -9.72 7.71
CA ARG A 293 19.61 -8.48 6.90
C ARG A 293 20.31 -7.34 7.64
N TYR A 294 20.31 -7.38 8.98
CA TYR A 294 20.90 -6.35 9.86
C TYR A 294 22.42 -6.51 10.08
N GLU A 295 23.06 -7.55 9.52
CA GLU A 295 24.53 -7.67 9.52
C GLU A 295 25.21 -6.78 8.46
N ASP A 296 24.45 -6.06 7.62
CA ASP A 296 24.96 -5.06 6.68
C ASP A 296 24.89 -3.63 7.29
N PRO A 297 26.03 -3.06 7.72
CA PRO A 297 26.08 -1.74 8.36
C PRO A 297 25.70 -0.56 7.44
N ASP A 298 25.57 -0.78 6.13
CA ASP A 298 25.20 0.26 5.15
C ASP A 298 23.70 0.24 4.77
N SER A 299 22.88 -0.64 5.35
CA SER A 299 21.46 -0.73 5.00
C SER A 299 20.64 0.45 5.57
N ILE A 300 20.02 1.24 4.68
CA ILE A 300 19.16 2.41 4.99
C ILE A 300 17.72 1.95 5.36
N ILE A 301 17.57 0.81 6.03
CA ILE A 301 16.24 0.35 6.47
C ILE A 301 16.07 0.82 7.91
N SER A 302 15.04 1.64 8.15
CA SER A 302 14.67 2.08 9.49
C SER A 302 14.52 0.85 10.38
N ILE A 303 15.20 0.84 11.53
CA ILE A 303 15.05 -0.19 12.55
C ILE A 303 13.58 -0.19 12.97
N GLU A 304 12.80 -1.13 12.46
CA GLU A 304 11.53 -1.48 13.09
C GLU A 304 11.87 -1.96 14.48
N THR A 305 11.24 -1.36 15.49
CA THR A 305 11.38 -1.87 16.86
C THR A 305 10.82 -3.30 16.92
N GLU A 306 11.29 -4.13 17.83
CA GLU A 306 10.76 -5.50 18.00
C GLU A 306 9.23 -5.51 18.14
N ASP A 307 8.66 -4.47 18.76
CA ASP A 307 7.22 -4.27 18.92
C ASP A 307 6.50 -3.94 17.60
N GLU A 308 7.13 -3.19 16.69
CA GLU A 308 6.60 -2.90 15.36
C GLU A 308 6.56 -4.18 14.51
N LEU A 309 7.66 -4.93 14.49
CA LEU A 309 7.74 -6.20 13.77
C LEU A 309 6.73 -7.23 14.28
N LYS A 310 6.58 -7.30 15.61
CA LYS A 310 5.55 -8.10 16.29
C LYS A 310 4.16 -7.67 15.82
N SER A 311 3.84 -6.38 15.86
CA SER A 311 2.55 -5.83 15.44
C SER A 311 2.22 -6.19 13.99
N GLU A 312 3.17 -6.04 13.06
CA GLU A 312 2.96 -6.37 11.64
C GLU A 312 2.74 -7.87 11.41
N ASN A 313 3.50 -8.71 12.11
CA ASN A 313 3.31 -10.16 12.09
C ASN A 313 1.93 -10.55 12.64
N PHE A 314 1.46 -9.85 13.66
CA PHE A 314 0.15 -10.12 14.25
C PHE A 314 -0.99 -9.73 13.30
N GLU A 315 -0.86 -8.59 12.60
CA GLU A 315 -1.79 -8.21 11.54
C GLU A 315 -1.80 -9.21 10.38
N SER A 316 -0.63 -9.70 9.99
CA SER A 316 -0.49 -10.72 8.95
C SER A 316 -1.13 -12.04 9.37
N TYR A 317 -0.92 -12.46 10.61
CA TYR A 317 -1.58 -13.64 11.19
C TYR A 317 -3.10 -13.51 11.18
N LEU A 318 -3.65 -12.39 11.68
CA LEU A 318 -5.09 -12.14 11.66
C LEU A 318 -5.65 -12.12 10.23
N SER A 319 -4.92 -11.51 9.29
CA SER A 319 -5.29 -11.44 7.88
C SER A 319 -5.35 -12.83 7.25
N ASN A 320 -4.36 -13.68 7.53
CA ASN A 320 -4.30 -15.05 7.03
C ASN A 320 -5.43 -15.92 7.61
N LYS A 321 -5.70 -15.81 8.91
CA LYS A 321 -6.86 -16.51 9.53
C LYS A 321 -8.18 -16.07 8.93
N PHE A 322 -8.36 -14.77 8.72
CA PHE A 322 -9.54 -14.27 8.05
C PHE A 322 -9.65 -14.78 6.60
N TYR A 323 -8.55 -14.83 5.87
CA TYR A 323 -8.51 -15.34 4.51
C TYR A 323 -8.87 -16.83 4.41
N VAL A 324 -8.36 -17.68 5.31
CA VAL A 324 -8.75 -19.11 5.40
C VAL A 324 -10.25 -19.25 5.58
N LEU A 325 -10.83 -18.46 6.48
CA LEU A 325 -12.26 -18.50 6.74
C LEU A 325 -13.09 -18.01 5.55
N LEU A 326 -12.68 -16.92 4.89
CA LEU A 326 -13.33 -16.45 3.66
C LEU A 326 -13.31 -17.54 2.57
N ARG A 327 -12.15 -18.20 2.39
CA ARG A 327 -11.98 -19.31 1.44
C ARG A 327 -12.94 -20.46 1.75
N ASP A 328 -12.94 -20.94 2.99
CA ASP A 328 -13.73 -22.10 3.39
C ASP A 328 -15.24 -21.82 3.26
N GLN A 329 -15.68 -20.60 3.60
CA GLN A 329 -17.07 -20.17 3.41
C GLN A 329 -17.43 -19.99 1.93
N SER A 330 -16.52 -19.45 1.12
CA SER A 330 -16.69 -19.33 -0.34
C SER A 330 -16.90 -20.70 -0.98
N LEU A 331 -16.11 -21.71 -0.57
CA LEU A 331 -16.25 -23.09 -1.03
C LEU A 331 -17.58 -23.72 -0.60
N GLN A 332 -18.00 -23.52 0.66
CA GLN A 332 -19.25 -24.07 1.18
C GLN A 332 -20.50 -23.45 0.54
N SER A 333 -20.49 -22.13 0.31
CA SER A 333 -21.62 -21.39 -0.25
C SER A 333 -21.68 -21.43 -1.78
N GLY A 334 -20.63 -21.91 -2.46
CA GLY A 334 -20.48 -21.83 -3.91
C GLY A 334 -20.28 -20.41 -4.44
N THR A 335 -20.11 -19.41 -3.56
CA THR A 335 -19.90 -18.01 -3.94
C THR A 335 -18.41 -17.72 -3.99
N MET A 336 -17.81 -17.66 -5.18
CA MET A 336 -16.42 -17.23 -5.34
C MET A 336 -16.29 -15.71 -5.20
N LEU A 337 -15.47 -15.28 -4.24
CA LEU A 337 -15.03 -13.89 -4.15
C LEU A 337 -13.90 -13.63 -5.15
N SER A 338 -13.91 -12.46 -5.77
CA SER A 338 -12.73 -11.94 -6.47
C SER A 338 -11.58 -11.68 -5.49
N LYS A 339 -10.36 -11.57 -6.03
CA LYS A 339 -9.17 -11.24 -5.23
C LYS A 339 -9.31 -9.85 -4.60
N GLU A 340 -9.91 -8.92 -5.33
CA GLU A 340 -10.17 -7.54 -4.91
C GLU A 340 -11.17 -7.49 -3.75
N GLU A 341 -12.29 -8.22 -3.85
CA GLU A 341 -13.26 -8.34 -2.75
C GLU A 341 -12.62 -8.97 -1.51
N SER A 342 -11.85 -10.04 -1.70
CA SER A 342 -11.17 -10.73 -0.61
C SER A 342 -10.17 -9.80 0.10
N PHE A 343 -9.38 -9.06 -0.67
CA PHE A 343 -8.44 -8.06 -0.13
C PHE A 343 -9.15 -6.94 0.63
N TYR A 344 -10.23 -6.39 0.06
CA TYR A 344 -11.02 -5.33 0.69
C TYR A 344 -11.63 -5.79 2.02
N LEU A 345 -12.23 -6.99 2.04
CA LEU A 345 -12.81 -7.56 3.25
C LEU A 345 -11.74 -7.80 4.32
N THR A 346 -10.58 -8.35 3.96
CA THR A 346 -9.47 -8.58 4.91
C THR A 346 -8.96 -7.27 5.50
N ARG A 347 -8.73 -6.24 4.68
CA ARG A 347 -8.27 -4.94 5.18
C ARG A 347 -9.30 -4.29 6.10
N THR A 348 -10.57 -4.36 5.74
CA THR A 348 -11.67 -3.83 6.54
C THR A 348 -11.75 -4.54 7.88
N PHE A 349 -11.65 -5.87 7.88
CA PHE A 349 -11.62 -6.70 9.09
C PHE A 349 -10.51 -6.26 10.06
N ILE A 350 -9.27 -6.10 9.58
CA ILE A 350 -8.14 -5.68 10.43
C ILE A 350 -8.41 -4.30 11.06
N GLN A 351 -8.94 -3.34 10.30
CA GLN A 351 -9.23 -2.01 10.85
C GLN A 351 -10.33 -2.04 11.92
N ILE A 352 -11.35 -2.88 11.75
CA ILE A 352 -12.38 -3.09 12.78
C ILE A 352 -11.76 -3.68 14.04
N VAL A 353 -10.94 -4.73 13.88
CA VAL A 353 -10.29 -5.41 14.99
C VAL A 353 -9.47 -4.41 15.82
N LYS A 354 -8.59 -3.65 15.15
CA LYS A 354 -7.75 -2.63 15.78
C LYS A 354 -8.61 -1.61 16.54
N LYS A 355 -9.60 -1.02 15.86
CA LYS A 355 -10.40 0.06 16.42
C LYS A 355 -11.29 -0.37 17.59
N HIS A 356 -11.96 -1.51 17.46
CA HIS A 356 -13.08 -1.83 18.34
C HIS A 356 -12.74 -2.85 19.44
N ILE A 357 -11.65 -3.60 19.29
CA ILE A 357 -11.23 -4.58 20.31
C ILE A 357 -10.08 -4.01 21.13
N TYR A 358 -9.10 -3.43 20.43
CA TYR A 358 -7.88 -2.95 21.06
C TYR A 358 -7.91 -1.44 21.27
N GLU A 359 -8.98 -0.77 20.86
CA GLU A 359 -9.13 0.70 20.93
C GLU A 359 -7.95 1.43 20.25
N ILE A 360 -7.35 0.79 19.24
CA ILE A 360 -6.22 1.30 18.49
C ILE A 360 -6.76 2.21 17.38
N LYS A 361 -6.26 3.46 17.34
CA LYS A 361 -6.59 4.40 16.26
C LYS A 361 -6.08 3.87 14.92
N GLY A 362 -6.98 3.38 14.06
CA GLY A 362 -6.73 3.06 12.64
C GLY A 362 -5.39 2.39 12.34
N TYR A 363 -4.49 3.10 11.64
CA TYR A 363 -3.17 2.63 11.21
C TYR A 363 -2.11 2.55 12.33
N ALA A 364 -2.43 2.86 13.59
CA ALA A 364 -1.46 2.72 14.69
C ALA A 364 -1.12 1.25 14.96
N ASN A 365 0.12 0.96 15.35
CA ASN A 365 0.56 -0.40 15.67
C ASN A 365 -0.08 -0.93 16.96
N PHE A 366 -0.15 -2.26 17.08
CA PHE A 366 -0.48 -2.93 18.33
C PHE A 366 0.61 -2.62 19.36
N LYS A 367 0.22 -2.02 20.48
CA LYS A 367 1.16 -1.73 21.58
C LYS A 367 1.51 -3.00 22.36
N GLU A 368 0.56 -3.92 22.47
CA GLU A 368 0.73 -5.21 23.11
C GLU A 368 0.01 -6.26 22.26
N ILE A 369 0.70 -7.37 21.97
CA ILE A 369 0.08 -8.51 21.30
C ILE A 369 -0.70 -9.31 22.33
N PRO A 370 -1.99 -9.63 22.09
CA PRO A 370 -2.75 -10.50 22.97
C PRO A 370 -2.13 -11.89 23.06
N ASP A 371 -2.25 -12.55 24.22
CA ASP A 371 -1.91 -13.97 24.31
C ASP A 371 -2.85 -14.80 23.42
N ILE A 372 -2.35 -15.17 22.24
CA ILE A 372 -3.08 -15.95 21.24
C ILE A 372 -3.37 -17.38 21.71
N SER A 373 -2.63 -17.86 22.72
CA SER A 373 -2.85 -19.18 23.31
C SER A 373 -4.00 -19.18 24.32
N SER A 374 -4.38 -17.98 24.81
CA SER A 374 -5.40 -17.79 25.81
C SER A 374 -6.74 -18.37 25.36
N ARG A 375 -7.48 -18.91 26.34
CA ARG A 375 -8.84 -19.42 26.12
C ARG A 375 -9.76 -18.33 25.58
N GLU A 376 -9.58 -17.11 26.06
CA GLU A 376 -10.32 -15.93 25.63
C GLU A 376 -10.11 -15.70 24.14
N PHE A 377 -8.86 -15.54 23.68
CA PHE A 377 -8.53 -15.35 22.26
C PHE A 377 -9.09 -16.47 21.36
N LYS A 378 -8.98 -17.73 21.79
CA LYS A 378 -9.50 -18.87 21.02
C LYS A 378 -11.03 -18.88 20.91
N ASN A 379 -11.74 -18.60 22.00
CA ASN A 379 -13.20 -18.48 21.99
C ASN A 379 -13.64 -17.32 21.10
N ASN A 380 -12.90 -16.24 21.20
CA ASN A 380 -13.05 -15.02 20.43
C ASN A 380 -12.95 -15.32 18.93
N MET A 381 -11.87 -15.95 18.47
CA MET A 381 -11.72 -16.37 17.07
C MET A 381 -12.88 -17.25 16.60
N LYS A 382 -13.25 -18.30 17.35
CA LYS A 382 -14.38 -19.19 17.00
C LYS A 382 -15.71 -18.44 16.83
N PHE A 383 -15.94 -17.43 17.66
CA PHE A 383 -17.13 -16.60 17.55
C PHE A 383 -17.14 -15.80 16.24
N LEU A 384 -15.99 -15.35 15.75
CA LEU A 384 -15.88 -14.66 14.45
C LEU A 384 -16.23 -15.57 13.29
N GLU A 385 -15.68 -16.79 13.33
CA GLU A 385 -15.94 -17.83 12.34
C GLU A 385 -17.45 -18.04 12.20
N LYS A 386 -18.15 -18.16 13.33
CA LYS A 386 -19.60 -18.30 13.36
C LYS A 386 -20.34 -17.10 12.74
N ASN A 387 -19.98 -15.87 13.09
CA ASN A 387 -20.67 -14.68 12.55
C ASN A 387 -20.38 -14.47 11.05
N MET A 388 -19.20 -14.87 10.58
CA MET A 388 -18.90 -14.87 9.14
C MET A 388 -19.72 -15.89 8.37
N VAL A 389 -19.90 -17.09 8.90
CA VAL A 389 -20.82 -18.08 8.31
C VAL A 389 -22.22 -17.49 8.17
N GLU A 390 -22.70 -16.78 9.20
CA GLU A 390 -23.99 -16.08 9.14
C GLU A 390 -24.02 -14.96 8.08
N TYR A 391 -22.93 -14.21 7.90
CA TYR A 391 -22.81 -13.20 6.84
C TYR A 391 -22.96 -13.82 5.45
N PHE A 392 -22.18 -14.87 5.13
CA PHE A 392 -22.20 -15.50 3.81
C PHE A 392 -23.57 -16.14 3.50
N ASN A 393 -24.19 -16.75 4.50
CA ASN A 393 -25.54 -17.33 4.35
C ASN A 393 -26.63 -16.27 4.13
N LYS A 394 -26.40 -15.02 4.54
CA LYS A 394 -27.36 -13.91 4.41
C LYS A 394 -27.10 -13.02 3.19
N LYS A 395 -26.13 -13.34 2.32
CA LYS A 395 -25.74 -12.52 1.15
C LYS A 395 -26.91 -12.39 0.14
N SER A 396 -27.80 -11.45 0.44
CA SER A 396 -28.75 -10.79 -0.43
C SER A 396 -28.52 -9.28 -0.30
N LYS A 397 -28.90 -8.53 -1.35
CA LYS A 397 -28.49 -7.17 -1.80
C LYS A 397 -28.20 -6.00 -0.81
N ASN A 398 -28.15 -6.17 0.52
CA ASN A 398 -27.76 -5.12 1.46
C ASN A 398 -26.51 -5.54 2.28
N ASP A 399 -25.33 -5.32 1.71
CA ASP A 399 -24.03 -5.63 2.33
C ASP A 399 -23.80 -4.89 3.68
N GLU A 400 -24.47 -3.76 3.90
CA GLU A 400 -24.43 -3.01 5.17
C GLU A 400 -25.06 -3.76 6.35
N ALA A 401 -26.17 -4.48 6.16
CA ALA A 401 -26.85 -5.20 7.24
C ALA A 401 -26.10 -6.47 7.66
N ALA A 402 -25.44 -7.11 6.70
CA ALA A 402 -24.61 -8.27 6.94
C ALA A 402 -23.29 -7.85 7.63
N PHE A 403 -22.68 -6.74 7.21
CA PHE A 403 -21.55 -6.13 7.91
C PHE A 403 -21.94 -5.67 9.33
N ALA A 404 -23.13 -5.10 9.51
CA ALA A 404 -23.68 -4.76 10.81
C ALA A 404 -23.91 -5.98 11.70
N THR A 405 -24.24 -7.15 11.13
CA THR A 405 -24.37 -8.41 11.89
C THR A 405 -23.00 -8.91 12.36
N LEU A 406 -21.98 -8.89 11.48
CA LEU A 406 -20.59 -9.14 11.84
C LEU A 406 -20.16 -8.18 12.97
N PHE A 407 -20.39 -6.88 12.78
CA PHE A 407 -20.12 -5.81 13.74
C PHE A 407 -20.83 -6.02 15.10
N LEU A 408 -22.12 -6.32 15.13
CA LEU A 408 -22.89 -6.54 16.36
C LEU A 408 -22.49 -7.82 17.09
N GLY A 409 -22.07 -8.85 16.35
CA GLY A 409 -21.40 -10.00 16.94
C GLY A 409 -20.17 -9.53 17.71
N TRP A 410 -19.29 -8.78 17.05
CA TRP A 410 -18.04 -8.28 17.62
C TRP A 410 -18.21 -7.28 18.79
N VAL A 411 -19.22 -6.43 18.78
CA VAL A 411 -19.53 -5.51 19.90
C VAL A 411 -19.87 -6.30 21.16
N LYS A 412 -20.62 -7.40 21.04
CA LYS A 412 -20.89 -8.31 22.17
C LYS A 412 -19.64 -9.06 22.66
N PHE A 413 -18.71 -9.36 21.75
CA PHE A 413 -17.43 -10.00 22.02
C PHE A 413 -16.50 -9.12 22.87
N ALA A 414 -16.49 -7.80 22.66
CA ALA A 414 -15.55 -6.90 23.34
C ALA A 414 -16.01 -6.50 24.75
N GLY A 415 -17.13 -7.05 25.24
CA GLY A 415 -17.70 -6.67 26.54
C GLY A 415 -18.19 -5.22 26.61
N ILE A 416 -18.23 -4.50 25.48
CA ILE A 416 -18.73 -3.14 25.38
C ILE A 416 -20.24 -3.20 25.56
N LYS A 417 -20.72 -2.85 26.75
CA LYS A 417 -22.14 -2.62 26.99
C LYS A 417 -22.55 -1.39 26.18
N ASN A 418 -23.66 -1.51 25.46
CA ASN A 418 -24.30 -0.48 24.61
C ASN A 418 -24.18 0.94 25.15
#